data_AF-A0A5B7T0H8-F1
#
_entry.id   AF-A0A5B7T0H8-F1
#
_cell.length_a   1.000
_cell.length_b   1.000
_cell.length_c   1.000
_cell.angle_alpha   90.00
_cell.angle_beta   90.00
_cell.angle_gamma   90.00
#
_symmetry.space_group_name_H-M   'P 1'
#
loop_
_entity.id
_entity.type
_entity.pdbx_description
1 polymer ?
#
loop_
_entity_poly.entity_id
_entity_poly.type
_entity_poly.pdbx_seq_one_letter_code
_entity_poly.pdbx_strand_id
1 'polypeptide(L)'
;MAKKRQITDIESEFKQSKEFEILTDFEKSEVADVFETIADTTSDDDYSDYTKWDADFIVALVFSLFDQLGNSTAQDATRAIVIYDILKAVLRFLASKNKLQIPLFELNQLFNLIDSELSLNSFQRIREPNYQDPALPGWRRYVANDITNYMGEWIDAYVESSDWAKRPKGVTEDFLSSLMFSMTEYVYNIYRKTPKTWTKTALNGVMENEFITNMDLEDEDYRLIVPAMSAFIDFVAENGWINAQKAANYKRYLAAGEEKMIEASHDDTKAGPAKLVYKEMERQGVDIDDDEEVEKFIQNLNENGGIDSLLPDDEPNKARNFTDGELAAILTDKATLESFSQAVDPDFETNFLGDHHLVELNNKKWSIKQAKAVHLQGIKDGIKMWLGRDRDKYELPAGIDVVSLVGTVAELEDTLYSQHLQTPKEWTPATWREFGQWARDNQARGRNKEATKLFTSVIRIQADNKRISPQKANQLLFAMRGEDNNIISLDDARKKK
;
A
#
# COMPACT_ATOMS: atom_id res chain seq x y z
N MET A 1 10.17 -13.09 48.97
CA MET A 1 9.36 -13.08 47.72
C MET A 1 10.03 -12.12 46.76
N ALA A 2 10.17 -12.47 45.49
CA ALA A 2 10.66 -11.51 44.48
C ALA A 2 9.64 -10.37 44.35
N LYS A 3 10.11 -9.13 44.22
CA LYS A 3 9.24 -7.96 44.01
C LYS A 3 8.56 -8.13 42.65
N LYS A 4 7.22 -8.21 42.62
CA LYS A 4 6.42 -8.21 41.38
C LYS A 4 6.71 -6.91 40.62
N ARG A 5 6.89 -6.99 39.30
CA ARG A 5 7.13 -5.82 38.45
C ARG A 5 5.80 -5.36 37.87
N GLN A 6 5.27 -4.26 38.40
CA GLN A 6 3.98 -3.73 38.00
C GLN A 6 4.11 -2.84 36.77
N ILE A 7 3.05 -2.72 35.98
CA ILE A 7 3.08 -1.90 34.77
C ILE A 7 3.36 -0.42 35.10
N THR A 8 2.90 0.07 36.24
CA THR A 8 3.17 1.43 36.73
C THR A 8 4.65 1.67 37.04
N ASP A 9 5.44 0.63 37.33
CA ASP A 9 6.89 0.77 37.60
C ASP A 9 7.67 1.27 36.37
N ILE A 10 7.15 1.07 35.15
CA ILE A 10 7.85 1.41 33.90
C ILE A 10 7.43 2.74 33.30
N GLU A 11 6.45 3.45 33.86
CA GLU A 11 5.86 4.65 33.27
C GLU A 11 6.92 5.74 32.98
N SER A 12 7.85 5.95 33.93
CA SER A 12 8.93 6.94 33.79
C SER A 12 9.95 6.58 32.70
N GLU A 13 10.19 5.28 32.48
CA GLU A 13 11.06 4.78 31.40
C GLU A 13 10.34 4.87 30.06
N PHE A 14 9.05 4.52 30.04
CA PHE A 14 8.20 4.62 28.85
C PHE A 14 8.13 6.06 28.34
N LYS A 15 7.96 7.05 29.21
CA LYS A 15 7.93 8.49 28.85
C LYS A 15 9.20 9.00 28.13
N GLN A 16 10.29 8.24 28.16
CA GLN A 16 11.56 8.55 27.49
C GLN A 16 11.80 7.69 26.23
N SER A 17 10.82 6.87 25.85
CA SER A 17 10.93 5.90 24.76
C SER A 17 10.43 6.47 23.43
N LYS A 18 10.88 5.88 22.31
CA LYS A 18 10.38 6.24 20.98
C LYS A 18 8.90 5.88 20.82
N GLU A 19 8.46 4.88 21.57
CA GLU A 19 7.07 4.42 21.64
C GLU A 19 6.17 5.42 22.40
N PHE A 20 6.72 6.30 23.24
CA PHE A 20 6.00 7.44 23.80
C PHE A 20 6.05 8.66 22.89
N GLU A 21 7.12 8.86 22.12
CA GLU A 21 7.22 9.93 21.12
C GLU A 21 6.18 9.79 19.99
N ILE A 22 5.58 8.61 19.80
CA ILE A 22 4.46 8.41 18.87
C ILE A 22 3.09 8.76 19.47
N LEU A 23 3.01 9.01 20.79
CA LEU A 23 1.79 9.39 21.53
C LEU A 23 1.64 10.92 21.67
N THR A 24 2.18 11.71 20.72
CA THR A 24 2.23 13.19 20.79
C THR A 24 0.87 13.88 20.90
N ASP A 25 -0.18 13.17 20.51
CA ASP A 25 -1.53 13.69 20.39
C ASP A 25 -2.40 13.36 21.62
N PHE A 26 -1.86 12.62 22.61
CA PHE A 26 -2.50 12.36 23.89
C PHE A 26 -1.98 13.31 24.98
N GLU A 27 -2.87 13.78 25.86
CA GLU A 27 -2.42 14.49 27.04
C GLU A 27 -1.59 13.56 27.94
N LYS A 28 -0.57 14.12 28.60
CA LYS A 28 0.28 13.32 29.51
C LYS A 28 -0.53 12.69 30.66
N SER A 29 -1.63 13.33 31.05
CA SER A 29 -2.64 12.83 31.99
C SER A 29 -3.33 11.58 31.45
N GLU A 30 -3.77 11.57 30.20
CA GLU A 30 -4.46 10.43 29.58
C GLU A 30 -3.55 9.20 29.52
N VAL A 31 -2.27 9.39 29.17
CA VAL A 31 -1.31 8.27 29.17
C VAL A 31 -1.14 7.71 30.59
N ALA A 32 -1.06 8.57 31.61
CA ALA A 32 -0.94 8.13 33.00
C ALA A 32 -2.20 7.36 33.48
N ASP A 33 -3.40 7.84 33.12
CA ASP A 33 -4.67 7.21 33.45
C ASP A 33 -4.79 5.80 32.84
N VAL A 34 -4.18 5.58 31.67
CA VAL A 34 -4.11 4.24 31.06
C VAL A 34 -3.21 3.29 31.84
N PHE A 35 -2.08 3.76 32.40
CA PHE A 35 -1.24 2.91 33.25
C PHE A 35 -2.00 2.43 34.49
N GLU A 36 -2.78 3.31 35.11
CA GLU A 36 -3.64 2.95 36.24
C GLU A 36 -4.76 1.99 35.81
N THR A 37 -5.41 2.26 34.67
CA THR A 37 -6.45 1.36 34.13
C THR A 37 -5.91 -0.05 33.89
N ILE A 38 -4.73 -0.18 33.27
CA ILE A 38 -4.10 -1.48 33.05
C ILE A 38 -3.72 -2.14 34.39
N ALA A 39 -3.19 -1.37 35.34
CA ALA A 39 -2.84 -1.89 36.66
C ALA A 39 -4.06 -2.42 37.42
N ASP A 40 -5.19 -1.71 37.35
CA ASP A 40 -6.45 -2.12 37.96
C ASP A 40 -7.01 -3.39 37.31
N THR A 41 -7.02 -3.46 35.96
CA THR A 41 -7.45 -4.65 35.22
C THR A 41 -6.54 -5.86 35.49
N THR A 42 -5.26 -5.64 35.80
CA THR A 42 -4.25 -6.70 36.04
C THR A 42 -3.91 -6.91 37.52
N SER A 43 -4.75 -6.37 38.42
CA SER A 43 -4.53 -6.36 39.88
C SER A 43 -4.47 -7.73 40.56
N ASP A 44 -4.90 -8.80 39.88
CA ASP A 44 -4.79 -10.18 40.36
C ASP A 44 -3.32 -10.61 40.55
N ASP A 45 -3.09 -11.45 41.56
CA ASP A 45 -1.77 -11.82 42.03
C ASP A 45 -0.93 -12.53 40.95
N ASP A 46 -1.58 -13.24 40.03
CA ASP A 46 -0.92 -13.95 38.93
C ASP A 46 -0.61 -13.05 37.72
N TYR A 47 -1.31 -11.92 37.58
CA TYR A 47 -1.28 -11.05 36.40
C TYR A 47 -0.63 -9.69 36.64
N SER A 48 -0.39 -9.32 37.89
CA SER A 48 0.26 -8.06 38.28
C SER A 48 1.76 -7.96 37.92
N ASP A 49 2.39 -9.05 37.46
CA ASP A 49 3.78 -9.06 36.99
C ASP A 49 3.83 -9.08 35.46
N TYR A 50 4.11 -7.93 34.84
CA TYR A 50 4.12 -7.80 33.38
C TYR A 50 5.18 -8.69 32.69
N THR A 51 6.19 -9.17 33.43
CA THR A 51 7.22 -10.03 32.84
C THR A 51 6.77 -11.44 32.54
N LYS A 52 5.58 -11.81 33.02
CA LYS A 52 4.94 -13.10 32.75
C LYS A 52 3.92 -13.04 31.62
N TRP A 53 3.61 -11.85 31.10
CA TRP A 53 2.61 -11.69 30.05
C TRP A 53 3.10 -12.32 28.75
N ASP A 54 2.32 -13.28 28.26
CA ASP A 54 2.47 -13.98 26.99
C ASP A 54 1.34 -13.57 26.03
N ALA A 55 1.29 -14.22 24.85
CA ALA A 55 0.29 -13.92 23.83
C ALA A 55 -1.14 -14.10 24.35
N ASP A 56 -1.40 -15.21 25.03
CA ASP A 56 -2.74 -15.59 25.51
C ASP A 56 -3.25 -14.59 26.55
N PHE A 57 -2.39 -14.18 27.49
CA PHE A 57 -2.75 -13.18 28.47
C PHE A 57 -3.00 -11.80 27.83
N ILE A 58 -2.17 -11.38 26.88
CA ILE A 58 -2.35 -10.08 26.20
C ILE A 58 -3.69 -10.05 25.45
N VAL A 59 -4.07 -11.13 24.76
CA VAL A 59 -5.39 -11.25 24.14
C VAL A 59 -6.48 -11.09 25.19
N ALA A 60 -6.44 -11.89 26.26
CA ALA A 60 -7.45 -11.85 27.31
C ALA A 60 -7.58 -10.46 27.96
N LEU A 61 -6.45 -9.77 28.19
CA LEU A 61 -6.41 -8.41 28.72
C LEU A 61 -7.12 -7.43 27.77
N VAL A 62 -6.83 -7.49 26.48
CA VAL A 62 -7.46 -6.58 25.50
C VAL A 62 -8.96 -6.81 25.41
N PHE A 63 -9.41 -8.07 25.29
CA PHE A 63 -10.84 -8.37 25.25
C PHE A 63 -11.55 -7.96 26.56
N SER A 64 -10.91 -8.17 27.71
CA SER A 64 -11.46 -7.71 28.99
C SER A 64 -11.60 -6.17 29.06
N LEU A 65 -10.65 -5.42 28.50
CA LEU A 65 -10.75 -3.97 28.40
C LEU A 65 -11.92 -3.54 27.51
N PHE A 66 -12.10 -4.16 26.34
CA PHE A 66 -13.22 -3.86 25.45
C PHE A 66 -14.57 -4.27 26.06
N ASP A 67 -14.65 -5.39 26.78
CA ASP A 67 -15.86 -5.78 27.49
C ASP A 67 -16.19 -4.84 28.66
N GLN A 68 -15.18 -4.35 29.39
CA GLN A 68 -15.41 -3.43 30.50
C GLN A 68 -15.77 -2.01 30.02
N LEU A 69 -15.16 -1.56 28.93
CA LEU A 69 -15.22 -0.18 28.47
C LEU A 69 -16.11 0.05 27.25
N GLY A 70 -16.51 -0.98 26.50
CA GLY A 70 -17.24 -0.84 25.24
C GLY A 70 -18.77 -0.91 25.36
N ASN A 71 -19.31 -1.00 26.57
CA ASN A 71 -20.63 -1.60 26.79
C ASN A 71 -21.85 -0.66 26.80
N SER A 72 -21.75 0.61 26.38
CA SER A 72 -22.93 1.51 26.52
C SER A 72 -23.09 2.64 25.49
N THR A 73 -22.01 3.24 24.97
CA THR A 73 -22.11 4.40 24.05
C THR A 73 -20.98 4.47 23.02
N ALA A 74 -21.13 5.30 21.98
CA ALA A 74 -20.04 5.58 21.03
C ALA A 74 -18.80 6.20 21.72
N GLN A 75 -19.01 7.03 22.73
CA GLN A 75 -17.95 7.63 23.54
C GLN A 75 -17.15 6.58 24.32
N ASP A 76 -17.85 5.57 24.86
CA ASP A 76 -17.26 4.44 25.57
C ASP A 76 -16.41 3.57 24.62
N ALA A 77 -16.90 3.33 23.40
CA ALA A 77 -16.13 2.64 22.35
C ALA A 77 -14.89 3.44 21.92
N THR A 78 -14.99 4.76 21.73
CA THR A 78 -13.82 5.62 21.45
C THR A 78 -12.80 5.56 22.59
N ARG A 79 -13.27 5.58 23.83
CA ARG A 79 -12.39 5.46 25.00
C ARG A 79 -11.66 4.12 25.03
N ALA A 80 -12.36 3.01 24.77
CA ALA A 80 -11.74 1.68 24.69
C ALA A 80 -10.62 1.64 23.62
N ILE A 81 -10.85 2.25 22.46
CA ILE A 81 -9.87 2.34 21.37
C ILE A 81 -8.64 3.17 21.79
N VAL A 82 -8.84 4.30 22.45
CA VAL A 82 -7.72 5.14 22.96
C VAL A 82 -6.86 4.37 23.95
N ILE A 83 -7.50 3.69 24.91
CA ILE A 83 -6.80 2.87 25.91
C ILE A 83 -6.02 1.75 25.22
N TYR A 84 -6.61 1.11 24.21
CA TYR A 84 -5.96 0.06 23.45
C TYR A 84 -4.76 0.57 22.63
N ASP A 85 -4.83 1.75 22.03
CA ASP A 85 -3.70 2.35 21.29
C ASP A 85 -2.51 2.68 22.21
N ILE A 86 -2.78 3.22 23.40
CA ILE A 86 -1.75 3.47 24.41
C ILE A 86 -1.19 2.13 24.94
N LEU A 87 -2.03 1.14 25.21
CA LEU A 87 -1.61 -0.21 25.61
C LEU A 87 -0.68 -0.83 24.56
N LYS A 88 -0.99 -0.73 23.26
CA LYS A 88 -0.12 -1.20 22.17
C LYS A 88 1.26 -0.54 22.23
N ALA A 89 1.33 0.77 22.44
CA ALA A 89 2.59 1.48 22.57
C ALA A 89 3.42 0.99 23.79
N VAL A 90 2.77 0.80 24.93
CA VAL A 90 3.40 0.27 26.15
C VAL A 90 3.92 -1.16 25.95
N LEU A 91 3.12 -2.04 25.35
CA LEU A 91 3.50 -3.42 25.07
C LEU A 91 4.65 -3.51 24.06
N ARG A 92 4.65 -2.66 23.02
CA ARG A 92 5.77 -2.56 22.06
C ARG A 92 7.06 -2.11 22.76
N PHE A 93 6.97 -1.13 23.65
CA PHE A 93 8.11 -0.70 24.46
C PHE A 93 8.65 -1.84 25.34
N LEU A 94 7.79 -2.59 26.02
CA LEU A 94 8.22 -3.72 26.83
C LEU A 94 8.85 -4.82 25.97
N ALA A 95 8.26 -5.16 24.82
CA ALA A 95 8.80 -6.14 23.89
C ALA A 95 10.14 -5.70 23.28
N SER A 96 10.31 -4.43 22.93
CA SER A 96 11.57 -3.88 22.38
C SER A 96 12.72 -3.94 23.40
N LYS A 97 12.38 -3.99 24.70
CA LYS A 97 13.32 -4.21 25.81
C LYS A 97 13.45 -5.68 26.25
N ASN A 98 12.83 -6.63 25.54
CA ASN A 98 12.76 -8.05 25.92
C ASN A 98 12.23 -8.26 27.34
N LYS A 99 11.24 -7.46 27.75
CA LYS A 99 10.61 -7.51 29.07
C LYS A 99 9.30 -8.32 29.11
N LEU A 100 8.82 -8.81 27.96
CA LEU A 100 7.66 -9.71 27.83
C LEU A 100 8.10 -11.14 27.45
N GLN A 101 7.22 -12.13 27.62
CA GLN A 101 7.46 -13.50 27.12
C GLN A 101 7.29 -13.61 25.60
N ILE A 102 6.64 -12.63 24.97
CA ILE A 102 6.41 -12.56 23.53
C ILE A 102 7.42 -11.63 22.83
N PRO A 103 8.09 -12.08 21.75
CA PRO A 103 8.95 -11.23 20.94
C PRO A 103 8.18 -10.11 20.22
N LEU A 104 8.83 -8.98 19.95
CA LEU A 104 8.21 -7.82 19.28
C LEU A 104 7.56 -8.15 17.93
N PHE A 105 8.18 -9.04 17.14
CA PHE A 105 7.63 -9.46 15.85
C PHE A 105 6.29 -10.21 16.02
N GLU A 106 6.25 -11.17 16.94
CA GLU A 106 5.04 -11.95 17.24
C GLU A 106 3.96 -11.07 17.88
N LEU A 107 4.34 -10.13 18.74
CA LEU A 107 3.43 -9.15 19.33
C LEU A 107 2.75 -8.27 18.27
N ASN A 108 3.49 -7.84 17.25
CA ASN A 108 2.90 -7.07 16.15
C ASN A 108 1.94 -7.93 15.31
N GLN A 109 2.23 -9.21 15.07
CA GLN A 109 1.28 -10.12 14.43
C GLN A 109 0.02 -10.32 15.28
N LEU A 110 0.18 -10.44 16.60
CA LEU A 110 -0.92 -10.58 17.54
C LEU A 110 -1.85 -9.35 17.50
N PHE A 111 -1.30 -8.13 17.43
CA PHE A 111 -2.12 -6.93 17.27
C PHE A 111 -2.91 -6.92 15.96
N ASN A 112 -2.33 -7.38 14.86
CA ASN A 112 -3.07 -7.46 13.60
C ASN A 112 -4.26 -8.43 13.71
N LEU A 113 -4.10 -9.55 14.43
CA LEU A 113 -5.19 -10.50 14.68
C LEU A 113 -6.27 -9.90 15.59
N ILE A 114 -5.88 -9.26 16.69
CA ILE A 114 -6.80 -8.60 17.62
C ILE A 114 -7.57 -7.46 16.93
N ASP A 115 -6.88 -6.62 16.15
CA ASP A 115 -7.48 -5.53 15.36
C ASP A 115 -8.56 -6.06 14.40
N SER A 116 -8.29 -7.23 13.78
CA SER A 116 -9.21 -7.91 12.88
C SER A 116 -10.41 -8.48 13.63
N GLU A 117 -10.19 -9.19 14.73
CA GLU A 117 -11.26 -9.86 15.50
C GLU A 117 -12.23 -8.86 16.12
N LEU A 118 -11.71 -7.76 16.67
CA LEU A 118 -12.51 -6.67 17.21
C LEU A 118 -13.19 -5.82 16.13
N SER A 119 -13.00 -6.15 14.84
CA SER A 119 -13.53 -5.38 13.72
C SER A 119 -13.16 -3.90 13.80
N LEU A 120 -12.03 -3.56 14.42
CA LEU A 120 -11.60 -2.17 14.59
C LEU A 120 -11.28 -1.51 13.24
N ASN A 121 -11.13 -2.31 12.17
CA ASN A 121 -11.01 -1.84 10.79
C ASN A 121 -12.38 -1.58 10.13
N SER A 122 -13.45 -2.25 10.58
CA SER A 122 -14.78 -2.19 9.99
C SER A 122 -15.54 -0.91 10.36
N PHE A 123 -15.25 -0.34 11.53
CA PHE A 123 -15.83 0.92 12.01
C PHE A 123 -15.05 2.17 11.57
N GLN A 124 -13.96 1.99 10.82
CA GLN A 124 -13.13 3.11 10.38
C GLN A 124 -13.56 3.64 9.03
N ARG A 125 -13.93 4.93 9.02
CA ARG A 125 -14.18 5.65 7.76
C ARG A 125 -12.90 5.83 6.94
N ILE A 126 -11.75 5.96 7.58
CA ILE A 126 -10.44 6.04 6.92
C ILE A 126 -9.69 4.76 7.23
N ARG A 127 -9.54 3.88 6.23
CA ARG A 127 -8.90 2.58 6.41
C ARG A 127 -7.41 2.66 6.11
N GLU A 128 -6.64 1.79 6.75
CA GLU A 128 -5.24 1.62 6.39
C GLU A 128 -5.15 1.09 4.95
N PRO A 129 -4.43 1.78 4.05
CA PRO A 129 -4.29 1.30 2.68
C PRO A 129 -3.44 0.03 2.65
N ASN A 130 -3.79 -0.89 1.74
CA ASN A 130 -3.05 -2.14 1.53
C ASN A 130 -1.57 -1.90 1.17
N TYR A 131 -1.29 -0.78 0.51
CA TYR A 131 0.05 -0.31 0.18
C TYR A 131 0.42 0.94 0.99
N GLN A 132 1.63 0.97 1.51
CA GLN A 132 2.18 2.07 2.30
C GLN A 132 3.43 2.59 1.60
N ASP A 133 3.41 3.83 1.13
CA ASP A 133 4.61 4.48 0.59
C ASP A 133 5.70 4.55 1.69
N PRO A 134 6.84 3.88 1.52
CA PRO A 134 7.90 3.83 2.53
C PRO A 134 8.61 5.18 2.71
N ALA A 135 8.47 6.13 1.78
CA ALA A 135 8.99 7.48 1.88
C ALA A 135 8.15 8.39 2.79
N LEU A 136 6.92 7.98 3.11
CA LEU A 136 6.04 8.69 4.02
C LEU A 136 6.14 8.17 5.46
N PRO A 137 5.79 8.99 6.46
CA PRO A 137 5.57 8.47 7.80
C PRO A 137 4.56 7.31 7.77
N GLY A 138 4.82 6.27 8.56
CA GLY A 138 3.90 5.13 8.65
C GLY A 138 2.48 5.59 8.99
N TRP A 139 1.49 4.95 8.37
CA TRP A 139 0.09 5.25 8.63
C TRP A 139 -0.25 5.02 10.09
N ARG A 140 -1.04 5.94 10.65
CA ARG A 140 -1.42 5.93 12.06
C ARG A 140 -2.92 5.85 12.19
N ARG A 141 -3.38 4.76 12.82
CA ARG A 141 -4.78 4.47 13.11
C ARG A 141 -5.47 5.58 13.87
N TYR A 142 -4.85 6.06 14.94
CA TYR A 142 -5.43 7.10 15.78
C TYR A 142 -5.58 8.43 15.03
N VAL A 143 -4.67 8.77 14.10
CA VAL A 143 -4.80 9.98 13.27
C VAL A 143 -5.98 9.83 12.32
N ALA A 144 -6.15 8.67 11.70
CA ALA A 144 -7.34 8.38 10.88
C ALA A 144 -8.65 8.50 11.67
N ASN A 145 -8.66 8.04 12.93
CA ASN A 145 -9.81 8.18 13.83
C ASN A 145 -10.06 9.63 14.24
N ASP A 146 -9.02 10.37 14.66
CA ASP A 146 -9.12 11.79 15.02
C ASP A 146 -9.70 12.60 13.86
N ILE A 147 -9.12 12.40 12.67
CA ILE A 147 -9.61 12.98 11.42
C ILE A 147 -11.10 12.66 11.20
N THR A 148 -11.48 11.39 11.35
CA THR A 148 -12.88 10.97 11.17
C THR A 148 -13.80 11.69 12.15
N ASN A 149 -13.41 11.78 13.41
CA ASN A 149 -14.21 12.39 14.47
C ASN A 149 -14.40 13.89 14.24
N TYR A 150 -13.32 14.66 14.14
CA TYR A 150 -13.47 16.11 13.98
C TYR A 150 -14.06 16.48 12.61
N MET A 151 -13.87 15.67 11.57
CA MET A 151 -14.54 15.91 10.29
C MET A 151 -16.05 15.73 10.41
N GLY A 152 -16.50 14.69 11.13
CA GLY A 152 -17.92 14.51 11.47
C GLY A 152 -18.47 15.70 12.25
N GLU A 153 -17.80 16.10 13.33
CA GLU A 153 -18.20 17.27 14.13
C GLU A 153 -18.28 18.56 13.30
N TRP A 154 -17.33 18.77 12.39
CA TRP A 154 -17.33 19.96 11.52
C TRP A 154 -18.49 19.95 10.53
N ILE A 155 -18.79 18.78 9.93
CA ILE A 155 -19.90 18.61 9.00
C ILE A 155 -21.23 18.83 9.73
N ASP A 156 -21.45 18.16 10.86
CA ASP A 156 -22.67 18.28 11.66
C ASP A 156 -22.89 19.74 12.05
N ALA A 157 -21.85 20.41 12.57
CA ALA A 157 -21.92 21.82 12.93
C ALA A 157 -22.21 22.72 11.72
N TYR A 158 -21.67 22.41 10.54
CA TYR A 158 -21.98 23.19 9.34
C TYR A 158 -23.43 23.01 8.93
N VAL A 159 -23.93 21.78 8.89
CA VAL A 159 -25.32 21.43 8.50
C VAL A 159 -26.34 22.06 9.46
N GLU A 160 -26.05 22.05 10.76
CA GLU A 160 -26.90 22.68 11.79
C GLU A 160 -26.81 24.21 11.79
N SER A 161 -25.79 24.79 11.16
CA SER A 161 -25.57 26.24 11.15
C SER A 161 -26.55 26.98 10.24
N SER A 162 -26.68 28.30 10.48
CA SER A 162 -27.37 29.18 9.54
C SER A 162 -26.67 29.32 8.19
N ASP A 163 -25.39 28.94 8.08
CA ASP A 163 -24.63 29.01 6.82
C ASP A 163 -24.96 27.87 5.87
N TRP A 164 -25.47 26.74 6.37
CA TRP A 164 -26.01 25.66 5.54
C TRP A 164 -27.14 26.12 4.62
N ALA A 165 -27.94 27.08 5.07
CA ALA A 165 -28.99 27.67 4.25
C ALA A 165 -28.44 28.48 3.05
N LYS A 166 -27.16 28.87 3.10
CA LYS A 166 -26.44 29.61 2.05
C LYS A 166 -25.57 28.72 1.17
N ARG A 167 -25.56 27.40 1.40
CA ARG A 167 -24.76 26.45 0.63
C ARG A 167 -25.06 26.56 -0.88
N PRO A 168 -24.12 26.14 -1.75
CA PRO A 168 -24.37 26.10 -3.17
C PRO A 168 -25.61 25.26 -3.51
N LYS A 169 -26.40 25.70 -4.50
CA LYS A 169 -27.59 24.96 -4.95
C LYS A 169 -27.18 23.58 -5.46
N GLY A 170 -27.96 22.56 -5.13
CA GLY A 170 -27.68 21.17 -5.49
C GLY A 170 -26.89 20.40 -4.44
N VAL A 171 -26.18 21.09 -3.54
CA VAL A 171 -25.43 20.42 -2.47
C VAL A 171 -26.38 19.87 -1.41
N THR A 172 -26.35 18.56 -1.20
CA THR A 172 -27.02 17.86 -0.09
C THR A 172 -26.05 17.57 1.04
N GLU A 173 -26.57 17.19 2.20
CA GLU A 173 -25.77 16.78 3.36
C GLU A 173 -24.97 15.50 3.03
N ASP A 174 -25.62 14.52 2.42
CA ASP A 174 -24.98 13.26 2.01
C ASP A 174 -23.87 13.49 0.99
N PHE A 175 -24.11 14.38 0.00
CA PHE A 175 -23.11 14.73 -1.00
C PHE A 175 -21.87 15.39 -0.35
N LEU A 176 -22.09 16.40 0.51
CA LEU A 176 -20.98 17.04 1.21
C LEU A 176 -20.23 16.06 2.10
N SER A 177 -20.96 15.22 2.85
CA SER A 177 -20.38 14.27 3.78
C SER A 177 -19.50 13.27 3.06
N SER A 178 -20.02 12.63 2.02
CA SER A 178 -19.26 11.69 1.18
C SER A 178 -18.03 12.36 0.60
N LEU A 179 -18.18 13.56 0.03
CA LEU A 179 -17.06 14.30 -0.57
C LEU A 179 -15.95 14.62 0.43
N MET A 180 -16.32 15.13 1.60
CA MET A 180 -15.35 15.53 2.63
C MET A 180 -14.66 14.33 3.27
N PHE A 181 -15.39 13.24 3.53
CA PHE A 181 -14.78 12.01 4.03
C PHE A 181 -13.85 11.37 2.99
N SER A 182 -14.27 11.25 1.73
CA SER A 182 -13.42 10.71 0.65
C SER A 182 -12.17 11.57 0.44
N MET A 183 -12.29 12.90 0.34
CA MET A 183 -11.13 13.79 0.23
C MET A 183 -10.14 13.53 1.36
N THR A 184 -10.67 13.42 2.57
CA THR A 184 -9.88 13.31 3.77
C THR A 184 -9.19 11.95 3.89
N GLU A 185 -9.89 10.88 3.54
CA GLU A 185 -9.33 9.53 3.44
C GLU A 185 -8.18 9.51 2.44
N TYR A 186 -8.42 9.90 1.19
CA TYR A 186 -7.40 9.83 0.14
C TYR A 186 -6.20 10.71 0.44
N VAL A 187 -6.42 11.94 0.92
CA VAL A 187 -5.32 12.83 1.26
C VAL A 187 -4.46 12.26 2.40
N TYR A 188 -5.08 11.59 3.38
CA TYR A 188 -4.32 10.96 4.44
C TYR A 188 -3.60 9.68 3.97
N ASN A 189 -4.30 8.85 3.19
CA ASN A 189 -3.81 7.56 2.70
C ASN A 189 -2.70 7.69 1.65
N ILE A 190 -2.71 8.74 0.84
CA ILE A 190 -1.73 8.94 -0.25
C ILE A 190 -0.62 9.91 0.17
N TYR A 191 -0.92 10.94 0.96
CA TYR A 191 0.04 12.02 1.25
C TYR A 191 0.40 12.20 2.73
N ARG A 192 -0.21 11.39 3.63
CA ARG A 192 -0.12 11.55 5.09
C ARG A 192 -0.39 12.99 5.56
N LYS A 193 -1.34 13.67 4.91
CA LYS A 193 -1.81 15.00 5.31
C LYS A 193 -3.18 14.91 5.97
N THR A 194 -3.38 15.76 6.96
CA THR A 194 -4.66 15.94 7.65
C THR A 194 -5.37 17.18 7.10
N PRO A 195 -6.70 17.32 7.26
CA PRO A 195 -7.44 18.55 6.95
C PRO A 195 -6.78 19.85 7.41
N LYS A 196 -6.07 19.84 8.54
CA LYS A 196 -5.33 21.00 9.07
C LYS A 196 -3.99 21.26 8.37
N THR A 197 -3.53 20.37 7.49
CA THR A 197 -2.19 20.34 6.87
C THR A 197 -2.19 19.99 5.37
N TRP A 198 -3.35 20.02 4.71
CA TRP A 198 -3.47 19.81 3.27
C TRP A 198 -2.55 20.73 2.46
N THR A 199 -2.15 20.25 1.28
CA THR A 199 -1.29 20.96 0.33
C THR A 199 -1.97 21.04 -1.03
N LYS A 200 -1.47 21.89 -1.92
CA LYS A 200 -1.97 21.97 -3.30
C LYS A 200 -1.88 20.61 -4.00
N THR A 201 -0.72 19.96 -3.91
CA THR A 201 -0.48 18.66 -4.53
C THR A 201 -1.48 17.61 -4.06
N ALA A 202 -1.77 17.56 -2.76
CA ALA A 202 -2.68 16.57 -2.21
C ALA A 202 -4.13 16.79 -2.69
N LEU A 203 -4.63 18.04 -2.62
CA LEU A 203 -6.00 18.37 -3.03
C LEU A 203 -6.22 18.15 -4.52
N ASN A 204 -5.30 18.66 -5.34
CA ASN A 204 -5.37 18.49 -6.79
C ASN A 204 -5.22 17.01 -7.18
N GLY A 205 -4.28 16.29 -6.57
CA GLY A 205 -4.04 14.87 -6.87
C GLY A 205 -5.27 14.01 -6.61
N VAL A 206 -5.98 14.25 -5.51
CA VAL A 206 -7.22 13.53 -5.19
C VAL A 206 -8.37 13.90 -6.14
N MET A 207 -8.57 15.18 -6.42
CA MET A 207 -9.62 15.60 -7.37
C MET A 207 -9.36 15.10 -8.79
N GLU A 208 -8.12 15.18 -9.27
CA GLU A 208 -7.76 14.84 -10.66
C GLU A 208 -7.67 13.32 -10.90
N ASN A 209 -7.55 12.50 -9.84
CA ASN A 209 -7.40 11.04 -9.94
C ASN A 209 -8.45 10.30 -9.10
N GLU A 210 -8.31 10.29 -7.77
CA GLU A 210 -9.13 9.43 -6.89
C GLU A 210 -10.64 9.70 -6.98
N PHE A 211 -11.05 10.95 -7.15
CA PHE A 211 -12.47 11.29 -7.36
C PHE A 211 -12.99 10.84 -8.73
N ILE A 212 -12.13 10.79 -9.74
CA ILE A 212 -12.49 10.32 -11.08
C ILE A 212 -12.61 8.79 -11.08
N THR A 213 -11.65 8.14 -10.43
CA THR A 213 -11.55 6.69 -10.35
C THR A 213 -12.61 6.08 -9.45
N ASN A 214 -12.87 6.67 -8.29
CA ASN A 214 -13.63 5.97 -7.24
C ASN A 214 -15.01 6.55 -6.94
N MET A 215 -15.29 7.81 -7.30
CA MET A 215 -16.62 8.40 -7.07
C MET A 215 -17.48 8.23 -8.30
N ASP A 216 -18.68 7.72 -8.13
CA ASP A 216 -19.69 7.70 -9.17
C ASP A 216 -20.57 8.95 -9.05
N LEU A 217 -20.33 9.91 -9.92
CA LEU A 217 -20.95 11.23 -9.93
C LEU A 217 -21.30 11.58 -11.38
N GLU A 218 -22.42 12.30 -11.53
CA GLU A 218 -22.80 12.88 -12.81
C GLU A 218 -21.94 14.13 -13.12
N ASP A 219 -21.86 14.51 -14.39
CA ASP A 219 -21.09 15.70 -14.84
C ASP A 219 -21.50 16.98 -14.10
N GLU A 220 -22.79 17.08 -13.75
CA GLU A 220 -23.34 18.21 -12.99
C GLU A 220 -22.81 18.23 -11.55
N ASP A 221 -22.63 17.06 -10.94
CA ASP A 221 -22.15 16.89 -9.56
C ASP A 221 -20.65 17.17 -9.44
N TYR A 222 -19.85 16.82 -10.45
CA TYR A 222 -18.43 17.22 -10.49
C TYR A 222 -18.26 18.74 -10.41
N ARG A 223 -19.19 19.51 -11.00
CA ARG A 223 -19.18 20.98 -10.92
C ARG A 223 -19.60 21.52 -9.55
N LEU A 224 -20.20 20.69 -8.69
CA LEU A 224 -20.59 21.06 -7.32
C LEU A 224 -19.47 20.83 -6.30
N ILE A 225 -18.46 20.01 -6.61
CA ILE A 225 -17.38 19.64 -5.68
C ILE A 225 -16.66 20.88 -5.13
N VAL A 226 -16.10 21.72 -6.00
CA VAL A 226 -15.30 22.88 -5.57
C VAL A 226 -16.15 23.92 -4.84
N PRO A 227 -17.35 24.29 -5.31
CA PRO A 227 -18.27 25.14 -4.55
C PRO A 227 -18.63 24.57 -3.17
N ALA A 228 -18.97 23.28 -3.08
CA ALA A 228 -19.39 22.64 -1.83
C ALA A 228 -18.26 22.67 -0.80
N MET A 229 -17.08 22.18 -1.18
CA MET A 229 -15.91 22.17 -0.32
C MET A 229 -15.47 23.57 0.09
N SER A 230 -15.55 24.55 -0.83
CA SER A 230 -15.16 25.93 -0.53
C SER A 230 -16.07 26.57 0.52
N ALA A 231 -17.40 26.35 0.42
CA ALA A 231 -18.35 26.86 1.41
C ALA A 231 -18.15 26.22 2.79
N PHE A 232 -17.91 24.91 2.82
CA PHE A 232 -17.57 24.20 4.06
C PHE A 232 -16.26 24.72 4.69
N ILE A 233 -15.20 24.89 3.88
CA ILE A 233 -13.92 25.41 4.33
C ILE A 233 -14.05 26.83 4.91
N ASP A 234 -14.91 27.67 4.33
CA ASP A 234 -15.20 29.00 4.87
C ASP A 234 -15.84 28.92 6.26
N PHE A 235 -16.86 28.08 6.43
CA PHE A 235 -17.48 27.86 7.74
C PHE A 235 -16.47 27.35 8.78
N VAL A 236 -15.66 26.35 8.42
CA VAL A 236 -14.64 25.76 9.31
C VAL A 236 -13.58 26.81 9.69
N ALA A 237 -13.25 27.73 8.79
CA ALA A 237 -12.31 28.81 9.04
C ALA A 237 -12.89 29.91 9.95
N GLU A 238 -14.17 30.27 9.75
CA GLU A 238 -14.89 31.25 10.56
C GLU A 238 -15.04 30.78 12.02
N ASN A 239 -15.19 29.46 12.23
CA ASN A 239 -15.17 28.84 13.55
C ASN A 239 -13.76 28.66 14.14
N GLY A 240 -12.70 29.03 13.40
CA GLY A 240 -11.32 29.01 13.87
C GLY A 240 -10.69 27.61 13.92
N TRP A 241 -11.36 26.57 13.43
CA TRP A 241 -10.85 25.20 13.41
C TRP A 241 -9.75 24.99 12.37
N ILE A 242 -9.77 25.80 11.31
CA ILE A 242 -8.66 25.97 10.37
C ILE A 242 -8.27 27.44 10.31
N ASN A 243 -6.97 27.71 10.24
CA ASN A 243 -6.45 29.06 10.08
C ASN A 243 -6.96 29.69 8.77
N ALA A 244 -7.46 30.94 8.84
CA ALA A 244 -8.03 31.65 7.69
C ALA A 244 -7.11 31.73 6.45
N GLN A 245 -5.79 31.86 6.64
CA GLN A 245 -4.84 31.86 5.52
C GLN A 245 -4.71 30.48 4.86
N LYS A 246 -4.79 29.40 5.65
CA LYS A 246 -4.83 28.03 5.12
C LYS A 246 -6.14 27.78 4.36
N ALA A 247 -7.28 28.18 4.93
CA ALA A 247 -8.58 28.07 4.29
C ALA A 247 -8.60 28.80 2.93
N ALA A 248 -8.11 30.05 2.88
CA ALA A 248 -7.97 30.79 1.62
C ALA A 248 -7.05 30.08 0.61
N ASN A 249 -5.95 29.46 1.08
CA ASN A 249 -5.09 28.67 0.22
C ASN A 249 -5.79 27.41 -0.32
N TYR A 250 -6.55 26.70 0.52
CA TYR A 250 -7.27 25.49 0.10
C TYR A 250 -8.28 25.80 -0.98
N LYS A 251 -9.11 26.84 -0.80
CA LYS A 251 -10.06 27.28 -1.85
C LYS A 251 -9.35 27.62 -3.16
N ARG A 252 -8.21 28.30 -3.10
CA ARG A 252 -7.40 28.59 -4.29
C ARG A 252 -6.82 27.33 -4.95
N TYR A 253 -6.45 26.32 -4.17
CA TYR A 253 -5.95 25.05 -4.69
C TYR A 253 -7.07 24.25 -5.35
N LEU A 254 -8.23 24.14 -4.69
CA LEU A 254 -9.43 23.51 -5.24
C LEU A 254 -9.84 24.13 -6.59
N ALA A 255 -9.98 25.45 -6.63
CA ALA A 255 -10.28 26.17 -7.87
C ALA A 255 -9.24 25.98 -8.98
N ALA A 256 -7.97 25.74 -8.62
CA ALA A 256 -6.90 25.51 -9.60
C ALA A 256 -6.89 24.07 -10.17
N GLY A 257 -7.58 23.11 -9.52
CA GLY A 257 -7.72 21.74 -10.01
C GLY A 257 -9.07 21.45 -10.68
N GLU A 258 -10.06 22.34 -10.53
CA GLU A 258 -11.44 22.14 -10.98
C GLU A 258 -11.55 21.79 -12.46
N GLU A 259 -10.93 22.59 -13.33
CA GLU A 259 -11.01 22.37 -14.79
C GLU A 259 -10.44 21.02 -15.20
N LYS A 260 -9.32 20.61 -14.58
CA LYS A 260 -8.68 19.32 -14.87
C LYS A 260 -9.48 18.13 -14.35
N MET A 261 -10.11 18.28 -13.18
CA MET A 261 -11.02 17.27 -12.65
C MET A 261 -12.22 17.09 -13.59
N ILE A 262 -12.83 18.19 -14.06
CA ILE A 262 -13.94 18.12 -15.03
C ILE A 262 -13.47 17.56 -16.38
N GLU A 263 -12.27 17.89 -16.85
CA GLU A 263 -11.73 17.28 -18.07
C GLU A 263 -11.54 15.77 -17.88
N ALA A 264 -10.99 15.36 -16.74
CA ALA A 264 -10.76 13.96 -16.42
C ALA A 264 -12.05 13.17 -16.16
N SER A 265 -13.15 13.79 -15.73
CA SER A 265 -14.42 13.09 -15.48
C SER A 265 -15.07 12.54 -16.75
N HIS A 266 -14.76 13.13 -17.92
CA HIS A 266 -15.22 12.64 -19.21
C HIS A 266 -14.28 11.58 -19.83
N ASP A 267 -13.23 11.17 -19.12
CA ASP A 267 -12.32 10.11 -19.54
C ASP A 267 -12.72 8.80 -18.87
N ASP A 268 -13.58 8.04 -19.55
CA ASP A 268 -14.09 6.75 -19.04
C ASP A 268 -12.97 5.74 -18.76
N THR A 269 -11.77 5.92 -19.32
CA THR A 269 -10.59 5.06 -19.06
C THR A 269 -9.97 5.28 -17.68
N LYS A 270 -10.44 6.28 -16.93
CA LYS A 270 -9.96 6.57 -15.57
C LYS A 270 -10.85 6.01 -14.48
N ALA A 271 -11.99 5.42 -14.84
CA ALA A 271 -12.91 4.81 -13.88
C ALA A 271 -12.29 3.55 -13.25
N GLY A 272 -12.39 3.45 -11.93
CA GLY A 272 -11.89 2.30 -11.19
C GLY A 272 -12.76 1.05 -11.38
N PRO A 273 -12.22 -0.15 -11.10
CA PRO A 273 -12.91 -1.43 -11.19
C PRO A 273 -14.33 -1.45 -10.60
N ALA A 274 -14.49 -0.94 -9.38
CA ALA A 274 -15.78 -0.94 -8.68
C ALA A 274 -16.81 -0.02 -9.36
N LYS A 275 -16.38 1.14 -9.85
CA LYS A 275 -17.22 2.10 -10.57
C LYS A 275 -17.68 1.54 -11.92
N LEU A 276 -16.80 0.82 -12.63
CA LEU A 276 -17.15 0.14 -13.89
C LEU A 276 -18.22 -0.95 -13.68
N VAL A 277 -18.06 -1.74 -12.62
CA VAL A 277 -19.04 -2.77 -12.24
C VAL A 277 -20.39 -2.13 -11.92
N TYR A 278 -20.40 -1.04 -11.14
CA TYR A 278 -21.62 -0.32 -10.79
C TYR A 278 -22.32 0.27 -12.02
N LYS A 279 -21.59 0.99 -12.89
CA LYS A 279 -22.13 1.54 -14.15
C LYS A 279 -22.72 0.44 -15.05
N GLU A 280 -22.09 -0.73 -15.09
CA GLU A 280 -22.60 -1.84 -15.89
C GLU A 280 -23.86 -2.47 -15.29
N MET A 281 -23.96 -2.56 -13.96
CA MET A 281 -25.20 -2.97 -13.28
C MET A 281 -26.35 -2.03 -13.63
N GLU A 282 -26.14 -0.72 -13.55
CA GLU A 282 -27.15 0.29 -13.93
C GLU A 282 -27.53 0.17 -15.41
N ARG A 283 -26.54 -0.01 -16.30
CA ARG A 283 -26.78 -0.18 -17.75
C ARG A 283 -27.64 -1.40 -18.05
N GLN A 284 -27.47 -2.48 -17.29
CA GLN A 284 -28.25 -3.72 -17.41
C GLN A 284 -29.58 -3.67 -16.63
N GLY A 285 -29.82 -2.59 -15.86
CA GLY A 285 -31.02 -2.42 -15.07
C GLY A 285 -31.11 -3.38 -13.88
N VAL A 286 -29.96 -3.77 -13.32
CA VAL A 286 -29.87 -4.59 -12.10
C VAL A 286 -30.35 -3.75 -10.91
N ASP A 287 -31.26 -4.29 -10.11
CA ASP A 287 -31.62 -3.66 -8.83
C ASP A 287 -30.50 -3.90 -7.82
N ILE A 288 -29.74 -2.84 -7.51
CA ILE A 288 -28.59 -2.90 -6.61
C ILE A 288 -28.99 -3.16 -5.15
N ASP A 289 -30.26 -2.97 -4.79
CA ASP A 289 -30.80 -3.27 -3.46
C ASP A 289 -31.33 -4.72 -3.37
N ASP A 290 -31.34 -5.48 -4.48
CA ASP A 290 -31.65 -6.91 -4.52
C ASP A 290 -30.37 -7.76 -4.58
N ASP A 291 -29.97 -8.29 -3.41
CA ASP A 291 -28.77 -9.12 -3.26
C ASP A 291 -28.73 -10.30 -4.26
N GLU A 292 -29.88 -10.89 -4.61
CA GLU A 292 -29.91 -12.01 -5.57
C GLU A 292 -29.67 -11.56 -7.01
N GLU A 293 -30.13 -10.37 -7.40
CA GLU A 293 -29.85 -9.81 -8.72
C GLU A 293 -28.38 -9.39 -8.84
N VAL A 294 -27.83 -8.76 -7.81
CA VAL A 294 -26.42 -8.41 -7.73
C VAL A 294 -25.54 -9.66 -7.81
N GLU A 295 -25.84 -10.72 -7.05
CA GLU A 295 -25.06 -11.96 -7.09
C GLU A 295 -25.11 -12.63 -8.47
N LYS A 296 -26.28 -12.67 -9.11
CA LYS A 296 -26.43 -13.20 -10.49
C LYS A 296 -25.63 -12.38 -11.49
N PHE A 297 -25.65 -11.04 -11.37
CA PHE A 297 -24.86 -10.16 -12.22
C PHE A 297 -23.36 -10.43 -12.05
N ILE A 298 -22.86 -10.47 -10.81
CA ILE A 298 -21.44 -10.70 -10.52
C ILE A 298 -21.00 -12.09 -11.01
N GLN A 299 -21.83 -13.11 -10.84
CA GLN A 299 -21.54 -14.43 -11.38
C GLN A 299 -21.40 -14.40 -12.91
N ASN A 300 -22.36 -13.78 -13.61
CA ASN A 300 -22.34 -13.63 -15.06
C ASN A 300 -21.11 -12.85 -15.54
N LEU A 301 -20.77 -11.76 -14.85
CA LEU A 301 -19.58 -10.97 -15.12
C LEU A 301 -18.31 -11.82 -15.00
N ASN A 302 -18.17 -12.58 -13.92
CA ASN A 302 -17.03 -13.48 -13.69
C ASN A 302 -16.93 -14.58 -14.75
N GLU A 303 -18.06 -15.16 -15.17
CA GLU A 303 -18.12 -16.16 -16.25
C GLU A 303 -17.69 -15.58 -17.61
N ASN A 304 -17.83 -14.27 -17.81
CA ASN A 304 -17.52 -13.56 -19.06
C ASN A 304 -16.20 -12.78 -19.05
N GLY A 305 -15.25 -13.17 -18.19
CA GLY A 305 -13.91 -12.58 -18.14
C GLY A 305 -13.70 -11.56 -17.03
N GLY A 306 -14.65 -11.45 -16.09
CA GLY A 306 -14.53 -10.59 -14.91
C GLY A 306 -14.56 -9.11 -15.25
N ILE A 307 -14.00 -8.29 -14.37
CA ILE A 307 -13.97 -6.83 -14.51
C ILE A 307 -13.26 -6.40 -15.82
N ASP A 308 -12.28 -7.17 -16.28
CA ASP A 308 -11.54 -6.92 -17.52
C ASP A 308 -12.45 -6.86 -18.76
N SER A 309 -13.62 -7.52 -18.70
CA SER A 309 -14.63 -7.47 -19.77
C SER A 309 -15.31 -6.11 -19.91
N LEU A 310 -15.30 -5.28 -18.87
CA LEU A 310 -15.98 -3.98 -18.82
C LEU A 310 -15.10 -2.80 -19.24
N LEU A 311 -13.78 -3.00 -19.30
CA LEU A 311 -12.84 -1.96 -19.72
C LEU A 311 -13.01 -1.68 -21.23
N PRO A 312 -12.89 -0.43 -21.73
CA PRO A 312 -12.80 -0.13 -23.16
C PRO A 312 -11.75 -0.99 -23.87
N ASP A 313 -12.01 -1.45 -25.11
CA ASP A 313 -11.07 -2.28 -25.93
C ASP A 313 -9.69 -1.63 -26.14
N ASP A 314 -9.61 -0.33 -25.91
CA ASP A 314 -8.52 0.60 -26.07
C ASP A 314 -7.86 1.05 -24.75
N GLU A 315 -8.23 0.46 -23.60
CA GLU A 315 -7.46 0.64 -22.37
C GLU A 315 -6.02 0.11 -22.49
N PRO A 316 -5.03 0.78 -21.86
CA PRO A 316 -3.69 0.25 -21.68
C PRO A 316 -3.64 -1.01 -20.81
N ASN A 317 -4.66 -1.24 -19.97
CA ASN A 317 -4.76 -2.34 -19.00
C ASN A 317 -5.70 -3.49 -19.41
N LYS A 318 -6.49 -3.36 -20.49
CA LYS A 318 -6.77 -4.58 -21.26
C LYS A 318 -5.42 -5.04 -21.77
N ALA A 319 -5.06 -6.30 -21.52
CA ALA A 319 -3.89 -6.90 -22.11
C ALA A 319 -4.01 -6.80 -23.63
N ARG A 320 -3.62 -5.65 -24.22
CA ARG A 320 -3.54 -5.47 -25.65
C ARG A 320 -2.64 -6.60 -26.09
N ASN A 321 -3.20 -7.50 -26.87
CA ASN A 321 -2.43 -8.60 -27.42
C ASN A 321 -1.48 -8.01 -28.44
N PHE A 322 -0.30 -7.59 -27.98
CA PHE A 322 0.76 -7.10 -28.84
C PHE A 322 1.15 -8.24 -29.77
N THR A 323 1.06 -7.98 -31.06
CA THR A 323 1.57 -8.92 -32.06
C THR A 323 3.10 -9.00 -31.96
N ASP A 324 3.67 -10.15 -32.33
CA ASP A 324 5.13 -10.30 -32.37
C ASP A 324 5.79 -9.25 -33.28
N GLY A 325 5.09 -8.78 -34.32
CA GLY A 325 5.55 -7.71 -35.20
C GLY A 325 5.66 -6.35 -34.48
N GLU A 326 4.66 -5.99 -33.68
CA GLU A 326 4.66 -4.75 -32.88
C GLU A 326 5.77 -4.78 -31.81
N LEU A 327 5.90 -5.91 -31.11
CA LEU A 327 6.94 -6.13 -30.11
C LEU A 327 8.35 -6.07 -30.71
N ALA A 328 8.54 -6.65 -31.90
CA ALA A 328 9.80 -6.55 -32.62
C ALA A 328 10.11 -5.09 -33.03
N ALA A 329 9.10 -4.33 -33.45
CA ALA A 329 9.25 -2.92 -33.79
C ALA A 329 9.63 -2.06 -32.57
N ILE A 330 8.99 -2.30 -31.42
CA ILE A 330 9.30 -1.66 -30.13
C ILE A 330 10.80 -1.79 -29.78
N LEU A 331 11.41 -2.95 -30.02
CA LEU A 331 12.84 -3.15 -29.72
C LEU A 331 13.79 -2.33 -30.61
N THR A 332 13.32 -1.84 -31.75
CA THR A 332 14.14 -1.13 -32.74
C THR A 332 14.00 0.39 -32.71
N ASP A 333 12.91 0.91 -32.15
CA ASP A 333 12.66 2.35 -32.03
C ASP A 333 12.61 2.80 -30.56
N LYS A 334 13.43 3.80 -30.24
CA LYS A 334 13.58 4.28 -28.86
C LYS A 334 12.32 4.95 -28.34
N ALA A 335 11.63 5.74 -29.15
CA ALA A 335 10.43 6.47 -28.72
C ALA A 335 9.25 5.52 -28.47
N THR A 336 9.11 4.51 -29.33
CA THR A 336 8.11 3.45 -29.19
C THR A 336 8.39 2.60 -27.95
N LEU A 337 9.66 2.31 -27.65
CA LEU A 337 10.05 1.63 -26.41
C LEU A 337 9.74 2.46 -25.16
N GLU A 338 10.05 3.74 -25.15
CA GLU A 338 9.74 4.63 -24.02
C GLU A 338 8.21 4.69 -23.79
N SER A 339 7.43 4.79 -24.87
CA SER A 339 5.96 4.80 -24.81
C SER A 339 5.39 3.46 -24.31
N PHE A 340 5.93 2.34 -24.81
CA PHE A 340 5.55 1.00 -24.34
C PHE A 340 5.92 0.78 -22.86
N SER A 341 7.07 1.30 -22.43
CA SER A 341 7.50 1.20 -21.03
C SER A 341 6.52 1.91 -20.09
N GLN A 342 6.01 3.08 -20.48
CA GLN A 342 4.98 3.80 -19.73
C GLN A 342 3.62 3.09 -19.74
N ALA A 343 3.31 2.30 -20.77
CA ALA A 343 2.07 1.54 -20.83
C ALA A 343 2.12 0.26 -19.95
N VAL A 344 3.29 -0.37 -19.84
CA VAL A 344 3.49 -1.60 -19.06
C VAL A 344 3.84 -1.32 -17.59
N ASP A 345 4.46 -0.18 -17.31
CA ASP A 345 4.73 0.34 -15.97
C ASP A 345 4.33 1.82 -15.91
N PRO A 346 3.02 2.11 -15.73
CA PRO A 346 2.51 3.48 -15.67
C PRO A 346 3.06 4.28 -14.48
N ASP A 347 3.59 3.58 -13.46
CA ASP A 347 4.18 4.14 -12.24
C ASP A 347 5.72 4.02 -12.22
N PHE A 348 6.36 4.00 -13.39
CA PHE A 348 7.81 3.88 -13.60
C PHE A 348 8.65 4.85 -12.74
N GLU A 349 8.15 6.02 -12.36
CA GLU A 349 8.91 6.93 -11.49
C GLU A 349 8.68 6.72 -9.98
N THR A 350 7.70 5.91 -9.60
CA THR A 350 7.23 5.75 -8.22
C THR A 350 7.65 4.40 -7.63
N ASN A 351 7.52 3.30 -8.37
CA ASN A 351 7.74 1.95 -7.83
C ASN A 351 9.25 1.66 -7.60
N PHE A 352 10.05 1.42 -8.65
CA PHE A 352 11.46 1.02 -8.44
C PHE A 352 12.40 2.15 -7.97
N LEU A 353 11.99 3.42 -8.15
CA LEU A 353 12.74 4.59 -7.63
C LEU A 353 12.36 4.94 -6.20
N GLY A 354 11.13 4.59 -5.76
CA GLY A 354 10.63 4.81 -4.41
C GLY A 354 10.85 3.64 -3.46
N ASP A 355 11.09 2.44 -4.00
CA ASP A 355 11.38 1.23 -3.22
C ASP A 355 12.66 1.34 -2.38
N HIS A 356 12.71 0.56 -1.28
CA HIS A 356 13.88 0.51 -0.42
C HIS A 356 15.11 -0.01 -1.19
N HIS A 357 16.09 0.87 -1.38
CA HIS A 357 17.34 0.56 -2.07
C HIS A 357 18.55 0.80 -1.15
N LEU A 358 19.63 0.06 -1.37
CA LEU A 358 20.90 0.35 -0.71
C LEU A 358 21.41 1.73 -1.12
N VAL A 359 21.99 2.47 -0.18
CA VAL A 359 22.65 3.75 -0.49
C VAL A 359 24.02 3.50 -1.14
N GLU A 360 24.76 2.52 -0.61
CA GLU A 360 26.11 2.16 -1.06
C GLU A 360 26.42 0.69 -0.74
N LEU A 361 27.17 0.03 -1.62
CA LEU A 361 27.71 -1.32 -1.41
C LEU A 361 29.06 -1.44 -2.14
N ASN A 362 30.12 -1.85 -1.43
CA ASN A 362 31.47 -2.05 -2.00
C ASN A 362 31.97 -0.86 -2.84
N ASN A 363 31.86 0.36 -2.31
CA ASN A 363 32.22 1.63 -2.98
C ASN A 363 31.40 1.97 -4.23
N LYS A 364 30.29 1.26 -4.50
CA LYS A 364 29.30 1.64 -5.50
C LYS A 364 28.12 2.30 -4.82
N LYS A 365 27.71 3.45 -5.31
CA LYS A 365 26.51 4.15 -4.84
C LYS A 365 25.34 3.84 -5.75
N TRP A 366 24.15 3.80 -5.17
CA TRP A 366 22.93 3.74 -5.95
C TRP A 366 22.77 4.98 -6.81
N SER A 367 22.18 4.82 -7.99
CA SER A 367 22.04 5.87 -8.97
C SER A 367 20.72 5.75 -9.70
N ILE A 368 19.89 6.80 -9.63
CA ILE A 368 18.64 6.94 -10.38
C ILE A 368 18.86 6.65 -11.87
N LYS A 369 19.96 7.18 -12.44
CA LYS A 369 20.29 6.97 -13.84
C LYS A 369 20.51 5.50 -14.16
N GLN A 370 21.17 4.77 -13.25
CA GLN A 370 21.44 3.35 -13.43
C GLN A 370 20.20 2.51 -13.19
N ALA A 371 19.37 2.86 -12.20
CA ALA A 371 18.08 2.23 -11.94
C ALA A 371 17.17 2.32 -13.17
N LYS A 372 16.97 3.52 -13.74
CA LYS A 372 16.22 3.71 -14.99
C LYS A 372 16.77 2.89 -16.16
N ALA A 373 18.09 2.71 -16.22
CA ALA A 373 18.73 1.91 -17.27
C ALA A 373 18.56 0.40 -17.05
N VAL A 374 18.49 -0.07 -15.80
CA VAL A 374 18.21 -1.47 -15.43
C VAL A 374 16.74 -1.79 -15.71
N HIS A 375 15.82 -0.94 -15.29
CA HIS A 375 14.39 -1.12 -15.57
C HIS A 375 14.12 -1.26 -17.07
N LEU A 376 14.60 -0.30 -17.87
CA LEU A 376 14.47 -0.35 -19.33
C LEU A 376 15.16 -1.58 -19.94
N GLN A 377 16.18 -2.11 -19.27
CA GLN A 377 16.81 -3.35 -19.68
C GLN A 377 15.90 -4.56 -19.43
N GLY A 378 15.29 -4.65 -18.25
CA GLY A 378 14.33 -5.69 -17.92
C GLY A 378 13.13 -5.69 -18.87
N ILE A 379 12.60 -4.52 -19.23
CA ILE A 379 11.52 -4.41 -20.24
C ILE A 379 11.94 -5.05 -21.57
N LYS A 380 13.11 -4.66 -22.10
CA LYS A 380 13.64 -5.22 -23.36
C LYS A 380 13.84 -6.73 -23.28
N ASP A 381 14.24 -7.23 -22.11
CA ASP A 381 14.47 -8.64 -21.90
C ASP A 381 13.15 -9.41 -21.83
N GLY A 382 12.14 -8.90 -21.15
CA GLY A 382 10.78 -9.44 -21.16
C GLY A 382 10.20 -9.55 -22.58
N ILE A 383 10.33 -8.50 -23.39
CA ILE A 383 9.85 -8.51 -24.79
C ILE A 383 10.57 -9.59 -25.61
N LYS A 384 11.89 -9.66 -25.50
CA LYS A 384 12.67 -10.68 -26.23
C LYS A 384 12.40 -12.10 -25.72
N MET A 385 12.11 -12.27 -24.44
CA MET A 385 11.68 -13.55 -23.87
C MET A 385 10.35 -13.97 -24.48
N TRP A 386 9.38 -13.04 -24.56
CA TRP A 386 8.10 -13.27 -25.22
C TRP A 386 8.29 -13.68 -26.69
N LEU A 387 9.05 -12.90 -27.47
CA LEU A 387 9.34 -13.22 -28.88
C LEU A 387 10.10 -14.54 -29.09
N GLY A 388 10.73 -15.07 -28.04
CA GLY A 388 11.43 -16.35 -28.04
C GLY A 388 10.60 -17.55 -27.57
N ARG A 389 9.35 -17.33 -27.13
CA ARG A 389 8.51 -18.35 -26.46
C ARG A 389 8.21 -19.56 -27.35
N ASP A 390 7.84 -19.34 -28.61
CA ASP A 390 7.45 -20.40 -29.55
C ASP A 390 8.63 -21.23 -30.07
N ARG A 391 9.85 -20.89 -29.65
CA ARG A 391 11.08 -21.62 -30.01
C ARG A 391 11.60 -22.48 -28.86
N ASP A 392 10.80 -22.67 -27.81
CA ASP A 392 11.15 -23.35 -26.55
C ASP A 392 12.47 -22.82 -25.93
N LYS A 393 12.81 -21.57 -26.24
CA LYS A 393 14.10 -20.98 -25.82
C LYS A 393 14.07 -20.56 -24.35
N TYR A 394 12.91 -20.09 -23.92
CA TYR A 394 12.64 -19.62 -22.57
C TYR A 394 11.41 -20.35 -22.05
N GLU A 395 11.55 -20.99 -20.88
CA GLU A 395 10.41 -21.58 -20.19
C GLU A 395 9.66 -20.46 -19.48
N LEU A 396 8.43 -20.19 -19.91
CA LEU A 396 7.57 -19.16 -19.36
C LEU A 396 6.46 -19.81 -18.50
N PRO A 397 5.98 -19.14 -17.44
CA PRO A 397 4.84 -19.61 -16.67
C PRO A 397 3.60 -19.84 -17.57
N ALA A 398 2.82 -20.88 -17.28
CA ALA A 398 1.63 -21.17 -18.06
C ALA A 398 0.58 -20.05 -17.91
N GLY A 399 0.01 -19.60 -19.02
CA GLY A 399 -1.03 -18.56 -19.03
C GLY A 399 -0.54 -17.13 -18.78
N ILE A 400 0.78 -16.89 -18.69
CA ILE A 400 1.32 -15.53 -18.57
C ILE A 400 1.09 -14.75 -19.87
N ASP A 401 0.62 -13.52 -19.77
CA ASP A 401 0.54 -12.58 -20.89
C ASP A 401 1.84 -11.76 -21.05
N VAL A 402 1.95 -11.03 -22.16
CA VAL A 402 3.18 -10.29 -22.50
C VAL A 402 3.45 -9.13 -21.54
N VAL A 403 2.42 -8.44 -21.07
CA VAL A 403 2.55 -7.28 -20.19
C VAL A 403 3.03 -7.76 -18.81
N SER A 404 2.37 -8.78 -18.27
CA SER A 404 2.78 -9.42 -17.01
C SER A 404 4.20 -9.98 -17.08
N LEU A 405 4.59 -10.62 -18.18
CA LEU A 405 5.96 -11.10 -18.36
C LEU A 405 6.97 -9.96 -18.36
N VAL A 406 6.70 -8.89 -19.12
CA VAL A 406 7.59 -7.74 -19.24
C VAL A 406 7.75 -7.04 -17.90
N GLY A 407 6.64 -6.77 -17.19
CA GLY A 407 6.65 -6.15 -15.87
C GLY A 407 7.42 -7.00 -14.85
N THR A 408 7.15 -8.31 -14.78
CA THR A 408 7.83 -9.19 -13.83
C THR A 408 9.35 -9.28 -14.08
N VAL A 409 9.78 -9.26 -15.35
CA VAL A 409 11.22 -9.26 -15.67
C VAL A 409 11.87 -7.93 -15.30
N ALA A 410 11.19 -6.80 -15.51
CA ALA A 410 11.67 -5.48 -15.09
C ALA A 410 11.82 -5.39 -13.57
N GLU A 411 10.79 -5.76 -12.82
CA GLU A 411 10.77 -5.75 -11.35
C GLU A 411 11.88 -6.63 -10.74
N LEU A 412 12.15 -7.80 -11.33
CA LEU A 412 13.23 -8.68 -10.88
C LEU A 412 14.61 -8.01 -11.04
N GLU A 413 14.87 -7.41 -12.20
CA GLU A 413 16.16 -6.74 -12.44
C GLU A 413 16.31 -5.51 -11.54
N ASP A 414 15.23 -4.77 -11.32
CA ASP A 414 15.20 -3.62 -10.42
C ASP A 414 15.46 -4.03 -8.98
N THR A 415 14.84 -5.11 -8.50
CA THR A 415 15.05 -5.65 -7.15
C THR A 415 16.52 -6.06 -6.95
N LEU A 416 17.12 -6.71 -7.94
CA LEU A 416 18.54 -7.08 -7.88
C LEU A 416 19.46 -5.85 -7.85
N TYR A 417 19.09 -4.79 -8.57
CA TYR A 417 19.83 -3.54 -8.52
C TYR A 417 19.63 -2.80 -7.19
N SER A 418 18.41 -2.70 -6.67
CA SER A 418 18.09 -1.99 -5.43
C SER A 418 18.75 -2.67 -4.21
N GLN A 419 18.73 -4.00 -4.14
CA GLN A 419 19.23 -4.76 -2.99
C GLN A 419 20.72 -5.11 -3.06
N HIS A 420 21.33 -5.16 -4.26
CA HIS A 420 22.72 -5.59 -4.41
C HIS A 420 23.59 -4.65 -5.24
N LEU A 421 23.06 -3.54 -5.78
CA LEU A 421 23.76 -2.63 -6.69
C LEU A 421 24.45 -3.35 -7.86
N GLN A 422 23.83 -4.42 -8.36
CA GLN A 422 24.32 -5.24 -9.46
C GLN A 422 23.42 -5.08 -10.68
N THR A 423 24.02 -4.65 -11.79
CA THR A 423 23.39 -4.79 -13.11
C THR A 423 23.48 -6.24 -13.61
N PRO A 424 22.75 -6.65 -14.67
CA PRO A 424 22.82 -8.02 -15.17
C PRO A 424 24.23 -8.53 -15.52
N LYS A 425 25.10 -7.63 -15.98
CA LYS A 425 26.51 -7.94 -16.26
C LYS A 425 27.34 -8.24 -15.00
N GLU A 426 26.91 -7.72 -13.86
CA GLU A 426 27.62 -7.76 -12.58
C GLU A 426 27.08 -8.82 -11.62
N TRP A 427 26.01 -9.52 -12.01
CA TRP A 427 25.38 -10.57 -11.21
C TRP A 427 26.40 -11.59 -10.70
N THR A 428 26.25 -11.97 -9.43
CA THR A 428 27.15 -12.92 -8.76
C THR A 428 26.43 -14.21 -8.36
N PRO A 429 27.15 -15.35 -8.28
CA PRO A 429 26.59 -16.57 -7.72
C PRO A 429 26.07 -16.39 -6.29
N ALA A 430 26.68 -15.53 -5.49
CA ALA A 430 26.22 -15.27 -4.12
C ALA A 430 24.80 -14.67 -4.09
N THR A 431 24.59 -13.60 -4.84
CA THR A 431 23.27 -12.95 -5.00
C THR A 431 22.23 -13.92 -5.55
N TRP A 432 22.56 -14.68 -6.60
CA TRP A 432 21.62 -15.63 -7.19
C TRP A 432 21.33 -16.85 -6.30
N ARG A 433 22.24 -17.23 -5.40
CA ARG A 433 21.99 -18.26 -4.38
C ARG A 433 20.97 -17.80 -3.36
N GLU A 434 21.05 -16.55 -2.92
CA GLU A 434 20.07 -15.93 -2.01
C GLU A 434 18.68 -15.87 -2.65
N PHE A 435 18.58 -15.34 -3.86
CA PHE A 435 17.32 -15.28 -4.62
C PHE A 435 16.74 -16.68 -4.91
N GLY A 436 17.59 -17.63 -5.26
CA GLY A 436 17.20 -19.02 -5.46
C GLY A 436 16.69 -19.69 -4.19
N GLN A 437 17.26 -19.36 -3.02
CA GLN A 437 16.78 -19.83 -1.73
C GLN A 437 15.39 -19.26 -1.43
N TRP A 438 15.19 -17.96 -1.62
CA TRP A 438 13.88 -17.32 -1.49
C TRP A 438 12.82 -17.98 -2.40
N ALA A 439 13.16 -18.27 -3.66
CA ALA A 439 12.23 -18.91 -4.59
C ALA A 439 11.84 -20.33 -4.13
N ARG A 440 12.81 -21.13 -3.68
CA ARG A 440 12.56 -22.48 -3.15
C ARG A 440 11.72 -22.46 -1.88
N ASP A 441 11.99 -21.53 -0.96
CA ASP A 441 11.26 -21.42 0.30
C ASP A 441 9.80 -21.01 0.06
N ASN A 442 9.54 -20.12 -0.89
CA ASN A 442 8.17 -19.78 -1.30
C ASN A 442 7.46 -20.96 -1.97
N GLN A 443 8.15 -21.67 -2.87
CA GLN A 443 7.60 -22.86 -3.53
C GLN A 443 7.25 -23.98 -2.52
N ALA A 444 8.08 -24.20 -1.51
CA ALA A 444 7.82 -25.17 -0.44
C ALA A 444 6.58 -24.81 0.40
N ARG A 445 6.25 -23.52 0.49
CA ARG A 445 5.03 -23.00 1.13
C ARG A 445 3.82 -22.96 0.20
N GLY A 446 3.92 -23.53 -0.99
CA GLY A 446 2.85 -23.57 -1.99
C GLY A 446 2.65 -22.26 -2.77
N ARG A 447 3.50 -21.25 -2.57
CA ARG A 447 3.45 -19.94 -3.24
C ARG A 447 4.46 -19.87 -4.39
N ASN A 448 4.18 -19.10 -5.45
CA ASN A 448 5.14 -18.80 -6.53
C ASN A 448 5.83 -20.02 -7.18
N LYS A 449 5.07 -21.07 -7.48
CA LYS A 449 5.60 -22.35 -8.02
C LYS A 449 6.41 -22.21 -9.32
N GLU A 450 6.22 -21.14 -10.06
CA GLU A 450 6.82 -20.89 -11.37
C GLU A 450 8.02 -19.90 -11.34
N ALA A 451 8.34 -19.31 -10.17
CA ALA A 451 9.41 -18.31 -10.05
C ALA A 451 10.78 -18.84 -10.50
N THR A 452 11.11 -20.08 -10.15
CA THR A 452 12.37 -20.73 -10.55
C THR A 452 12.50 -20.88 -12.07
N LYS A 453 11.38 -21.08 -12.80
CA LYS A 453 11.39 -21.17 -14.28
C LYS A 453 11.65 -19.80 -14.88
N LEU A 454 10.95 -18.77 -14.40
CA LEU A 454 11.14 -17.40 -14.86
C LEU A 454 12.57 -16.92 -14.63
N PHE A 455 13.11 -17.13 -13.43
CA PHE A 455 14.49 -16.76 -13.07
C PHE A 455 15.53 -17.47 -13.94
N THR A 456 15.30 -18.76 -14.23
CA THR A 456 16.13 -19.53 -15.17
C THR A 456 16.15 -18.86 -16.55
N SER A 457 14.97 -18.48 -17.05
CA SER A 457 14.80 -17.84 -18.35
C SER A 457 15.45 -16.45 -18.39
N VAL A 458 15.36 -15.67 -17.31
CA VAL A 458 16.04 -14.37 -17.16
C VAL A 458 17.56 -14.53 -17.25
N ILE A 459 18.17 -15.48 -16.53
CA ILE A 459 19.62 -15.73 -16.63
C ILE A 459 20.01 -16.14 -18.06
N ARG A 460 19.21 -17.01 -18.71
CA ARG A 460 19.48 -17.46 -20.08
C ARG A 460 19.45 -16.31 -21.08
N ILE A 461 18.46 -15.42 -20.98
CA ILE A 461 18.38 -14.29 -21.91
C ILE A 461 19.55 -13.31 -21.75
N GLN A 462 20.08 -13.13 -20.54
CA GLN A 462 21.30 -12.34 -20.34
C GLN A 462 22.51 -12.93 -21.10
N ALA A 463 22.61 -14.26 -21.16
CA ALA A 463 23.66 -14.95 -21.91
C ALA A 463 23.47 -14.83 -23.43
N ASP A 464 22.23 -14.98 -23.91
CA ASP A 464 21.88 -14.84 -25.32
C ASP A 464 22.13 -13.42 -25.85
N ASN A 465 21.83 -12.42 -25.02
CA ASN A 465 22.14 -11.02 -25.30
C ASN A 465 23.63 -10.69 -25.12
N LYS A 466 24.48 -11.69 -24.83
CA LYS A 466 25.93 -11.58 -24.63
C LYS A 466 26.32 -10.61 -23.50
N ARG A 467 25.43 -10.35 -22.54
CA ARG A 467 25.72 -9.51 -21.37
C ARG A 467 26.55 -10.27 -20.35
N ILE A 468 26.32 -11.58 -20.23
CA ILE A 468 27.14 -12.51 -19.47
C ILE A 468 27.61 -13.66 -20.37
N SER A 469 28.71 -14.32 -20.00
CA SER A 469 29.17 -15.50 -20.76
C SER A 469 28.28 -16.72 -20.47
N PRO A 470 28.24 -17.72 -21.37
CA PRO A 470 27.55 -18.98 -21.10
C PRO A 470 28.08 -19.69 -19.84
N GLN A 471 29.40 -19.59 -19.57
CA GLN A 471 29.93 -20.15 -18.32
C GLN A 471 29.35 -19.43 -17.11
N LYS A 472 29.33 -18.09 -17.12
CA LYS A 472 28.78 -17.30 -16.02
C LYS A 472 27.31 -17.60 -15.79
N ALA A 473 26.51 -17.70 -16.86
CA ALA A 473 25.10 -18.07 -16.78
C ALA A 473 24.91 -19.43 -16.08
N ASN A 474 25.71 -20.43 -16.44
CA ASN A 474 25.68 -21.73 -15.75
C ASN A 474 26.03 -21.60 -14.26
N GLN A 475 27.04 -20.80 -13.89
CA GLN A 475 27.39 -20.58 -12.48
C GLN A 475 26.24 -19.95 -11.69
N LEU A 476 25.52 -19.00 -12.29
CA LEU A 476 24.36 -18.38 -11.66
C LEU A 476 23.21 -19.39 -11.50
N LEU A 477 22.95 -20.22 -12.52
CA LEU A 477 21.92 -21.26 -12.46
C LEU A 477 22.22 -22.32 -11.39
N PHE A 478 23.48 -22.77 -11.28
CA PHE A 478 23.90 -23.70 -10.21
C PHE A 478 23.69 -23.08 -8.83
N ALA A 479 24.15 -21.85 -8.64
CA ALA A 479 24.00 -21.14 -7.38
C ALA A 479 22.52 -20.93 -7.01
N MET A 480 21.69 -20.54 -7.99
CA MET A 480 20.25 -20.40 -7.83
C MET A 480 19.57 -21.70 -7.44
N ARG A 481 20.11 -22.88 -7.78
CA ARG A 481 19.58 -24.19 -7.34
C ARG A 481 20.10 -24.64 -5.97
N GLY A 482 21.01 -23.87 -5.36
CA GLY A 482 21.69 -24.27 -4.12
C GLY A 482 22.79 -25.31 -4.35
N GLU A 483 23.21 -25.51 -5.59
CA GLU A 483 24.25 -26.47 -5.97
C GLU A 483 25.64 -25.80 -5.88
N ASP A 484 26.64 -26.53 -5.38
CA ASP A 484 28.03 -26.09 -5.41
C ASP A 484 28.67 -26.43 -6.75
N ASN A 485 29.34 -25.42 -7.32
CA ASN A 485 29.83 -25.43 -8.70
C ASN A 485 31.08 -26.32 -8.84
N ASN A 486 30.90 -27.65 -8.90
CA ASN A 486 31.96 -28.63 -9.15
C ASN A 486 32.42 -28.66 -10.63
N ILE A 487 32.57 -27.51 -11.27
CA ILE A 487 33.15 -27.43 -12.62
C ILE A 487 34.65 -27.26 -12.47
N ILE A 488 35.39 -28.37 -12.57
CA ILE A 488 36.83 -28.36 -12.78
C ILE A 488 37.10 -27.63 -14.11
N SER A 489 37.93 -26.59 -14.09
CA SER A 489 38.37 -25.92 -15.32
C SER A 489 39.06 -26.91 -16.24
N LEU A 490 38.85 -26.81 -17.56
CA LEU A 490 39.60 -27.59 -18.56
C LEU A 490 41.12 -27.43 -18.41
N ASP A 491 41.59 -26.31 -17.85
CA ASP A 491 43.00 -26.08 -17.55
C ASP A 491 43.49 -26.89 -16.33
N ASP A 492 42.61 -27.15 -15.35
CA ASP A 492 42.91 -28.00 -14.20
C ASP A 492 42.81 -29.49 -14.55
N ALA A 493 41.96 -29.85 -15.52
CA ALA A 493 41.90 -31.20 -16.07
C ALA A 493 43.14 -31.54 -16.93
N ARG A 494 43.76 -30.56 -17.58
CA ARG A 494 44.99 -30.74 -18.39
C ARG A 494 46.28 -30.83 -17.57
N LYS A 495 46.30 -30.33 -16.33
CA LYS A 495 47.44 -30.47 -15.40
C LYS A 495 47.47 -31.80 -14.63
N LYS A 496 46.44 -32.64 -14.79
CA LYS A 496 46.31 -33.97 -14.14
C LYS A 496 46.54 -35.15 -15.10
N LYS A 497 47.07 -34.89 -16.31
CA LYS A 497 47.79 -35.89 -17.12
C LYS A 497 49.26 -35.54 -17.13
#